data_AF-A0AAD8IH08-F1
#
_entry.id   AF-A0AAD8IH08-F1
#
_cell.length_a   1.000
_cell.length_b   1.000
_cell.length_c   1.000
_cell.angle_alpha   90.00
_cell.angle_beta   90.00
_cell.angle_gamma   90.00
#
_symmetry.space_group_name_H-M   'P 1'
#
loop_
_entity.id
_entity.type
_entity.pdbx_description
1 polymer ?
#
loop_
_entity_poly.entity_id
_entity_poly.type
_entity_poly.pdbx_seq_one_letter_code
_entity_poly.pdbx_strand_id
1 'polypeptide(L)'
;MGGKFDRTYNDGRGPYILRLHGLTYHQIGSLMPEDGKKPVFSQLYMFDNERELEERVNFPANGDKLDKKITTDLSTMLHRDNELAKVFHHVRDRFKKFGSLDLFITFTCNPKWPEIKEYCDKIKNVTPVDRPDIMARVFKIKLDILMEDLCHNHVLGKVIGVAYTIEFQKRGLPHAHIVVWLDESDKCKYTDDIDFLISAEIPDKDVDPVGYESISNFMVHGPCGELNSKCACMKDHRCTKFFPKDYTNETFIDSNGYAVYRSRNDGRTIMCKDVAVDNRYFFSHAS
;
A
#
# COMPACT_ATOMS: atom_id res chain seq x y z
N MET A 1 -9.76 3.19 8.51
CA MET A 1 -8.45 3.66 9.01
C MET A 1 -8.21 3.07 10.39
N GLY A 2 -7.21 2.19 10.54
CA GLY A 2 -6.82 1.64 11.84
C GLY A 2 -5.61 2.40 12.38
N GLY A 3 -5.84 3.37 13.27
CA GLY A 3 -4.78 4.04 14.03
C GLY A 3 -5.08 3.93 15.52
N LYS A 4 -4.08 3.57 16.34
CA LYS A 4 -4.23 3.67 17.80
C LYS A 4 -4.14 5.15 18.19
N PHE A 5 -5.25 5.68 18.68
CA PHE A 5 -5.31 7.02 19.24
C PHE A 5 -4.58 7.04 20.58
N ASP A 6 -3.55 7.87 20.67
CA ASP A 6 -2.92 8.19 21.94
C ASP A 6 -3.69 9.35 22.59
N ARG A 7 -4.39 9.06 23.70
CA ARG A 7 -5.22 10.01 24.44
C ARG A 7 -4.50 10.64 25.63
N THR A 8 -3.24 10.30 25.87
CA THR A 8 -2.51 10.65 27.09
C THR A 8 -2.07 12.12 27.18
N TYR A 9 -2.26 12.91 26.11
CA TYR A 9 -1.74 14.28 25.99
C TYR A 9 -2.81 15.39 25.94
N ASN A 10 -4.09 15.05 26.08
CA ASN A 10 -5.19 16.01 26.03
C ASN A 10 -5.82 16.20 27.43
N ASP A 11 -5.01 16.53 28.43
CA ASP A 11 -5.41 16.75 29.83
C ASP A 11 -5.50 18.24 30.22
N GLY A 12 -5.30 19.17 29.28
CA GLY A 12 -5.33 20.62 29.51
C GLY A 12 -6.36 21.40 28.67
N ARG A 13 -6.60 22.67 29.03
CA ARG A 13 -7.49 23.62 28.30
C ARG A 13 -6.87 24.25 27.05
N GLY A 14 -5.95 23.54 26.39
CA GLY A 14 -5.27 23.97 25.16
C GLY A 14 -5.98 23.46 23.89
N PRO A 15 -5.55 23.91 22.69
CA PRO A 15 -6.06 23.39 21.43
C PRO A 15 -5.81 21.87 21.35
N TYR A 16 -6.82 21.11 20.92
CA TYR A 16 -6.79 19.65 20.86
C TYR A 16 -5.66 19.15 19.95
N ILE A 17 -4.73 18.37 20.49
CA ILE A 17 -3.60 17.84 19.72
C ILE A 17 -3.90 16.39 19.35
N LEU A 18 -4.13 16.14 18.05
CA LEU A 18 -4.30 14.80 17.50
C LEU A 18 -2.93 14.22 17.12
N ARG A 19 -2.44 13.25 17.89
CA ARG A 19 -1.19 12.53 17.57
C ARG A 19 -1.49 11.11 17.10
N LEU A 20 -1.27 10.86 15.80
CA LEU A 20 -1.38 9.53 15.18
C LEU A 20 0.01 8.88 15.14
N HIS A 21 0.26 7.87 15.97
CA HIS A 21 1.51 7.09 15.97
C HIS A 21 1.43 5.84 15.08
N GLY A 22 2.53 5.55 14.37
CA GLY A 22 2.67 4.38 13.49
C GLY A 22 2.37 4.64 12.01
N LEU A 23 2.73 3.66 11.16
CA LEU A 23 2.24 3.53 9.79
C LEU A 23 0.72 3.38 9.84
N THR A 24 0.01 4.21 9.10
CA THR A 24 -1.41 3.99 8.85
C THR A 24 -1.50 2.74 7.97
N TYR A 25 -1.79 1.59 8.57
CA TYR A 25 -2.18 0.43 7.78
C TYR A 25 -3.59 0.67 7.28
N HIS A 26 -3.75 0.62 5.97
CA HIS A 26 -5.00 0.17 5.40
C HIS A 26 -5.01 -1.33 5.63
N GLN A 27 -5.56 -1.77 6.77
CA GLN A 27 -6.13 -3.11 6.82
C GLN A 27 -7.40 -3.04 5.96
N ILE A 28 -7.20 -2.95 4.64
CA ILE A 28 -8.22 -3.35 3.69
C ILE A 28 -8.31 -4.85 3.94
N GLY A 29 -9.27 -5.23 4.79
CA GLY A 29 -9.77 -6.60 4.75
C GLY A 29 -10.28 -6.89 3.34
N SER A 30 -10.67 -8.13 3.07
CA SER A 30 -11.25 -8.51 1.77
C SER A 30 -12.17 -7.41 1.23
N LEU A 31 -11.99 -7.02 -0.04
CA LEU A 31 -12.81 -5.97 -0.67
C LEU A 31 -14.30 -6.34 -0.71
N MET A 32 -14.59 -7.63 -0.58
CA MET A 32 -15.91 -8.21 -0.39
C MET A 32 -16.05 -8.79 1.02
N PRO A 33 -17.24 -8.78 1.62
CA PRO A 33 -17.48 -9.55 2.83
C PRO A 33 -17.18 -11.04 2.58
N GLU A 34 -16.67 -11.73 3.60
CA GLU A 34 -16.57 -13.19 3.59
C GLU A 34 -17.98 -13.82 3.49
N ASP A 35 -18.07 -15.04 2.96
CA ASP A 35 -19.35 -15.73 2.76
C ASP A 35 -20.20 -15.75 4.05
N GLY A 36 -21.41 -15.21 3.94
CA GLY A 36 -22.37 -15.11 5.05
C GLY A 36 -22.12 -13.94 6.03
N LYS A 37 -21.07 -13.14 5.85
CA LYS A 37 -20.84 -11.92 6.66
C LYS A 37 -21.43 -10.68 6.00
N LYS A 38 -21.84 -9.70 6.82
CA LYS A 38 -22.31 -8.39 6.33
C LYS A 38 -21.13 -7.51 5.91
N PRO A 39 -21.24 -6.74 4.82
CA PRO A 39 -20.24 -5.76 4.41
C PRO A 39 -20.03 -4.66 5.47
N VAL A 40 -18.78 -4.25 5.68
CA VAL A 40 -18.38 -3.19 6.61
C VAL A 40 -17.45 -2.17 5.94
N PHE A 41 -17.53 -0.90 6.37
CA PHE A 41 -16.65 0.19 5.93
C PHE A 41 -16.63 0.38 4.39
N SER A 42 -15.47 0.23 3.76
CA SER A 42 -15.27 0.37 2.31
C SER A 42 -16.00 -0.70 1.50
N GLN A 43 -16.28 -1.88 2.09
CA GLN A 43 -17.05 -2.95 1.43
C GLN A 43 -18.47 -2.48 1.10
N LEU A 44 -19.04 -1.54 1.86
CA LEU A 44 -20.38 -0.99 1.60
C LEU A 44 -20.47 -0.25 0.25
N TYR A 45 -19.35 0.28 -0.26
CA TYR A 45 -19.31 0.95 -1.57
C TYR A 45 -19.05 -0.05 -2.72
N MET A 46 -18.64 -1.28 -2.40
CA MET A 46 -18.34 -2.34 -3.37
C MET A 46 -19.43 -3.42 -3.42
N PHE A 47 -20.14 -3.65 -2.32
CA PHE A 47 -21.21 -4.64 -2.20
C PHE A 47 -22.54 -4.04 -2.67
N ASP A 48 -22.91 -4.40 -3.90
CA ASP A 48 -24.19 -4.30 -4.60
C ASP A 48 -25.15 -3.10 -4.39
N ASN A 49 -25.54 -2.46 -5.50
CA ASN A 49 -26.29 -1.19 -5.56
C ASN A 49 -27.72 -1.26 -4.97
N GLU A 50 -28.40 -2.41 -5.01
CA GLU A 50 -29.83 -2.45 -4.66
C GLU A 50 -30.09 -2.53 -3.15
N ARG A 51 -29.09 -2.91 -2.34
CA ARG A 51 -29.20 -3.06 -0.88
C ARG A 51 -28.27 -2.17 -0.07
N GLU A 52 -27.37 -1.40 -0.70
CA GLU A 52 -26.40 -0.52 -0.02
C GLU A 52 -27.08 0.44 0.97
N LEU A 53 -28.19 1.06 0.57
CA LEU A 53 -28.98 1.97 1.42
C LEU A 53 -29.69 1.23 2.57
N GLU A 54 -30.26 0.05 2.29
CA GLU A 54 -30.95 -0.75 3.30
C GLU A 54 -29.97 -1.30 4.34
N GLU A 55 -28.80 -1.79 3.92
CA GLU A 55 -27.78 -2.30 4.82
C GLU A 55 -27.13 -1.19 5.66
N ARG A 56 -26.93 0.00 5.08
CA ARG A 56 -26.47 1.17 5.84
C ARG A 56 -27.48 1.60 6.88
N VAL A 57 -28.77 1.70 6.52
CA VAL A 57 -29.81 2.09 7.48
C VAL A 57 -29.96 1.02 8.58
N ASN A 58 -29.82 -0.26 8.23
CA ASN A 58 -29.98 -1.38 9.16
C ASN A 58 -28.66 -1.85 9.80
N PHE A 59 -27.59 -1.05 9.73
CA PHE A 59 -26.30 -1.44 10.29
C PHE A 59 -26.42 -1.56 11.83
N PRO A 60 -25.88 -2.61 12.48
CA PRO A 60 -26.16 -2.87 13.90
C PRO A 60 -25.77 -1.74 14.86
N ALA A 61 -24.82 -0.89 14.48
CA ALA A 61 -24.37 0.24 15.28
C ALA A 61 -25.28 1.49 15.19
N ASN A 62 -26.26 1.49 14.29
CA ASN A 62 -26.99 2.71 13.89
C ASN A 62 -28.23 3.04 14.74
N GLY A 63 -28.62 2.17 15.68
CA GLY A 63 -29.82 2.38 16.50
C GLY A 63 -31.11 2.46 15.68
N ASP A 64 -32.26 2.65 16.35
CA ASP A 64 -33.57 2.47 15.71
C ASP A 64 -34.06 3.64 14.82
N LYS A 65 -33.25 4.66 14.51
CA LYS A 65 -33.76 5.87 13.81
C LYS A 65 -32.75 6.56 12.90
N LEU A 66 -32.35 5.90 11.81
CA LEU A 66 -31.84 6.66 10.65
C LEU A 66 -32.98 7.02 9.70
N ASP A 67 -33.07 8.30 9.39
CA ASP A 67 -34.00 8.81 8.38
C ASP A 67 -33.55 8.32 7.00
N LYS A 68 -34.38 7.47 6.40
CA LYS A 68 -34.12 6.87 5.08
C LYS A 68 -34.01 7.93 3.98
N LYS A 69 -34.77 9.02 4.07
CA LYS A 69 -34.76 10.09 3.08
C LYS A 69 -33.44 10.85 3.16
N ILE A 70 -33.02 11.26 4.36
CA ILE A 70 -31.73 11.95 4.56
C ILE A 70 -30.56 11.07 4.10
N THR A 71 -30.60 9.78 4.44
CA THR A 71 -29.54 8.83 4.05
C THR A 71 -29.47 8.66 2.53
N THR A 72 -30.62 8.61 1.85
CA THR A 72 -30.73 8.54 0.39
C THR A 72 -30.21 9.81 -0.28
N ASP A 73 -30.60 10.98 0.23
CA ASP A 73 -30.15 12.28 -0.30
C ASP A 73 -28.63 12.44 -0.15
N LEU A 74 -28.08 12.07 1.01
CA LEU A 74 -26.62 12.09 1.26
C LEU A 74 -25.87 11.09 0.36
N SER A 75 -26.40 9.88 0.18
CA SER A 75 -25.77 8.89 -0.70
C SER A 75 -25.79 9.36 -2.15
N THR A 76 -26.90 9.95 -2.60
CA THR A 76 -27.03 10.52 -3.95
C THR A 76 -26.07 11.67 -4.17
N MET A 77 -25.96 12.59 -3.20
CA MET A 77 -25.00 13.68 -3.23
C MET A 77 -23.56 13.15 -3.31
N LEU A 78 -23.19 12.18 -2.45
CA LEU A 78 -21.86 11.57 -2.50
C LEU A 78 -21.59 10.90 -3.85
N HIS A 79 -22.54 10.19 -4.43
CA HIS A 79 -22.37 9.56 -5.74
C HIS A 79 -22.19 10.57 -6.87
N ARG A 80 -22.91 11.70 -6.81
CA ARG A 80 -22.83 12.75 -7.83
C ARG A 80 -21.56 13.58 -7.70
N ASP A 81 -21.22 13.98 -6.48
CA ASP A 81 -20.28 15.07 -6.22
C ASP A 81 -18.93 14.59 -5.66
N ASN A 82 -18.82 13.36 -5.13
CA ASN A 82 -17.58 12.85 -4.54
C ASN A 82 -16.79 11.98 -5.53
N GLU A 83 -15.65 12.49 -5.99
CA GLU A 83 -14.75 11.76 -6.91
C GLU A 83 -14.24 10.43 -6.34
N LEU A 84 -14.02 10.33 -5.02
CA LEU A 84 -13.61 9.07 -4.40
C LEU A 84 -14.74 8.04 -4.50
N ALA A 85 -15.99 8.44 -4.26
CA ALA A 85 -17.14 7.55 -4.43
C ALA A 85 -17.25 7.02 -5.86
N LYS A 86 -16.97 7.86 -6.86
CA LYS A 86 -16.90 7.45 -8.27
C LYS A 86 -15.78 6.42 -8.51
N VAL A 87 -14.60 6.59 -7.90
CA VAL A 87 -13.51 5.60 -7.99
C VAL A 87 -13.90 4.28 -7.35
N PHE A 88 -14.52 4.28 -6.17
CA PHE A 88 -15.01 3.05 -5.54
C PHE A 88 -16.01 2.29 -6.42
N HIS A 89 -16.92 3.01 -7.08
CA HIS A 89 -17.84 2.42 -8.06
C HIS A 89 -17.12 1.86 -9.27
N HIS A 90 -16.10 2.56 -9.79
CA HIS A 90 -15.30 2.07 -10.91
C HIS A 90 -14.55 0.78 -10.55
N VAL A 91 -13.91 0.73 -9.37
CA VAL A 91 -13.24 -0.46 -8.85
C VAL A 91 -14.23 -1.61 -8.68
N ARG A 92 -15.43 -1.32 -8.16
CA ARG A 92 -16.50 -2.32 -8.04
C ARG A 92 -16.93 -2.86 -9.40
N ASP A 93 -17.20 -2.00 -10.37
CA ASP A 93 -17.70 -2.42 -11.68
C ASP A 93 -16.65 -3.27 -12.40
N ARG A 94 -15.36 -2.94 -12.21
CA ARG A 94 -14.23 -3.78 -12.64
C ARG A 94 -14.20 -5.12 -11.91
N PHE A 95 -14.39 -5.15 -10.60
CA PHE A 95 -14.47 -6.39 -9.81
C PHE A 95 -15.65 -7.27 -10.26
N LYS A 96 -16.84 -6.70 -10.48
CA LYS A 96 -18.00 -7.43 -11.02
C LYS A 96 -17.71 -8.03 -12.40
N LYS A 97 -16.91 -7.35 -13.22
CA LYS A 97 -16.56 -7.77 -14.57
C LYS A 97 -15.44 -8.82 -14.61
N PHE A 98 -14.41 -8.67 -13.78
CA PHE A 98 -13.16 -9.42 -13.88
C PHE A 98 -12.88 -10.35 -12.70
N GLY A 99 -13.65 -10.25 -11.62
CA GLY A 99 -13.44 -10.98 -10.37
C GLY A 99 -12.40 -10.31 -9.46
N SER A 100 -11.76 -11.13 -8.62
CA SER A 100 -10.69 -10.70 -7.71
C SER A 100 -9.56 -10.01 -8.47
N LEU A 101 -8.94 -9.02 -7.81
CA LEU A 101 -7.74 -8.36 -8.34
C LEU A 101 -6.54 -9.31 -8.31
N ASP A 102 -5.62 -9.13 -9.25
CA ASP A 102 -4.44 -9.98 -9.39
C ASP A 102 -3.20 -9.34 -8.73
N LEU A 103 -3.02 -8.01 -8.89
CA LEU A 103 -1.91 -7.27 -8.27
C LEU A 103 -2.38 -6.03 -7.52
N PHE A 104 -1.76 -5.79 -6.38
CA PHE A 104 -1.89 -4.54 -5.62
C PHE A 104 -0.53 -3.84 -5.54
N ILE A 105 -0.41 -2.70 -6.22
CA ILE A 105 0.84 -1.96 -6.34
C ILE A 105 0.73 -0.66 -5.55
N THR A 106 1.79 -0.34 -4.82
CA THR A 106 1.91 0.97 -4.15
C THR A 106 3.04 1.76 -4.77
N PHE A 107 2.79 3.02 -5.11
CA PHE A 107 3.77 3.91 -5.70
C PHE A 107 3.90 5.17 -4.86
N THR A 108 5.10 5.47 -4.36
CA THR A 108 5.32 6.54 -3.38
C THR A 108 6.26 7.60 -3.94
N CYS A 109 5.91 8.87 -3.77
CA CYS A 109 6.80 9.97 -4.12
C CYS A 109 8.10 9.92 -3.32
N ASN A 110 9.24 10.05 -4.00
CA ASN A 110 10.55 10.16 -3.38
C ASN A 110 11.10 11.59 -3.54
N PRO A 111 11.20 12.38 -2.46
CA PRO A 111 11.77 13.73 -2.52
C PRO A 111 13.23 13.78 -2.98
N LYS A 112 13.93 12.63 -3.01
CA LYS A 112 15.31 12.53 -3.47
C LYS A 112 15.45 12.29 -4.97
N TRP A 113 14.35 12.20 -5.72
CA TRP A 113 14.43 12.04 -7.17
C TRP A 113 15.26 13.16 -7.82
N PRO A 114 16.12 12.83 -8.81
CA PRO A 114 17.03 13.79 -9.42
C PRO A 114 16.31 15.02 -9.97
N GLU A 115 15.14 14.85 -10.60
CA GLU A 115 14.36 15.93 -11.20
C GLU A 115 13.87 16.94 -10.16
N ILE A 116 13.54 16.46 -8.95
CA ILE A 116 13.12 17.32 -7.83
C ILE A 116 14.34 18.04 -7.26
N LYS A 117 15.44 17.31 -7.01
CA LYS A 117 16.67 17.90 -6.48
C LYS A 117 17.24 18.96 -7.40
N GLU A 118 17.38 18.65 -8.69
CA GLU A 118 17.92 19.58 -9.68
C GLU A 118 17.08 20.86 -9.78
N TYR A 119 15.76 20.76 -9.63
CA TYR A 119 14.89 21.93 -9.55
C TYR A 119 15.13 22.74 -8.28
N CYS A 120 15.18 22.11 -7.11
CA CYS A 120 15.37 22.80 -5.84
C CYS A 120 16.77 23.43 -5.73
N ASP A 121 17.82 22.77 -6.25
CA ASP A 121 19.20 23.25 -6.22
C ASP A 121 19.39 24.55 -7.02
N LYS A 122 18.50 24.84 -7.98
CA LYS A 122 18.49 26.10 -8.74
C LYS A 122 17.93 27.28 -7.94
N ILE A 123 17.30 27.05 -6.79
CA ILE A 123 16.66 28.09 -5.98
C ILE A 123 17.29 28.13 -4.59
N LYS A 124 17.84 29.29 -4.22
CA LYS A 124 18.52 29.46 -2.94
C LYS A 124 17.58 29.17 -1.77
N ASN A 125 18.03 28.32 -0.84
CA ASN A 125 17.34 27.97 0.41
C ASN A 125 15.98 27.27 0.23
N VAL A 126 15.76 26.56 -0.87
CA VAL A 126 14.53 25.78 -1.09
C VAL A 126 14.84 24.29 -0.98
N THR A 127 14.03 23.57 -0.23
CA THR A 127 14.07 22.10 -0.16
C THR A 127 12.84 21.50 -0.87
N PRO A 128 12.85 20.21 -1.21
CA PRO A 128 11.68 19.54 -1.80
C PRO A 128 10.39 19.74 -1.00
N VAL A 129 10.49 19.78 0.34
CA VAL A 129 9.34 19.96 1.24
C VAL A 129 8.68 21.32 1.06
N ASP A 130 9.45 22.33 0.67
CA ASP A 130 8.95 23.69 0.41
C ASP A 130 8.24 23.80 -0.95
N ARG A 131 8.35 22.78 -1.81
CA ARG A 131 7.78 22.74 -3.17
C ARG A 131 6.92 21.49 -3.41
N PRO A 132 5.81 21.33 -2.67
CA PRO A 132 4.88 20.22 -2.85
C PRO A 132 4.26 20.15 -4.25
N ASP A 133 4.16 21.29 -4.95
CA ASP A 133 3.71 21.37 -6.33
C ASP A 133 4.66 20.64 -7.30
N ILE A 134 5.97 20.78 -7.10
CA ILE A 134 6.99 20.10 -7.92
C ILE A 134 7.00 18.62 -7.60
N MET A 135 6.94 18.25 -6.31
CA MET A 135 6.83 16.85 -5.90
C MET A 135 5.60 16.17 -6.52
N ALA A 136 4.44 16.84 -6.51
CA ALA A 136 3.21 16.33 -7.11
C ALA A 136 3.31 16.18 -8.63
N ARG A 137 3.93 17.13 -9.33
CA ARG A 137 4.14 17.07 -10.78
C ARG A 137 5.06 15.93 -11.18
N VAL A 138 6.23 15.82 -10.55
CA VAL A 138 7.19 14.75 -10.86
C VAL A 138 6.59 13.38 -10.52
N PHE A 139 5.88 13.27 -9.39
CA PHE A 139 5.13 12.07 -9.05
C PHE A 139 4.13 11.68 -10.13
N LYS A 140 3.31 12.63 -10.61
CA LYS A 140 2.31 12.35 -11.64
C LYS A 140 2.94 11.90 -12.95
N ILE A 141 4.03 12.53 -13.38
CA ILE A 141 4.78 12.13 -14.58
C ILE A 141 5.29 10.69 -14.45
N LYS A 142 5.91 10.34 -13.33
CA LYS A 142 6.41 8.97 -13.10
C LYS A 142 5.29 7.95 -12.94
N LEU A 143 4.17 8.34 -12.33
CA LEU A 143 2.98 7.49 -12.26
C LEU A 143 2.41 7.23 -13.65
N ASP A 144 2.39 8.23 -14.55
CA ASP A 144 1.93 8.05 -15.93
C ASP A 144 2.85 7.12 -16.72
N ILE A 145 4.17 7.21 -16.53
CA ILE A 145 5.13 6.25 -17.08
C ILE A 145 4.84 4.84 -16.55
N LEU A 146 4.62 4.68 -15.24
CA LEU A 146 4.26 3.39 -14.67
C LEU A 146 2.95 2.84 -15.26
N MET A 147 1.94 3.70 -15.48
CA MET A 147 0.68 3.26 -16.10
C MET A 147 0.88 2.81 -17.55
N GLU A 148 1.75 3.49 -18.31
CA GLU A 148 2.13 3.08 -19.66
C GLU A 148 2.83 1.71 -19.64
N ASP A 149 3.78 1.52 -18.73
CA ASP A 149 4.53 0.28 -18.60
C ASP A 149 3.61 -0.90 -18.25
N LEU A 150 2.68 -0.70 -17.32
CA LEU A 150 1.72 -1.72 -16.94
C LEU A 150 0.70 -2.00 -18.05
N CYS A 151 0.07 -0.96 -18.60
CA CYS A 151 -1.10 -1.12 -19.47
C CYS A 151 -0.75 -1.40 -20.93
N HIS A 152 0.38 -0.87 -21.43
CA HIS A 152 0.76 -0.94 -22.83
C HIS A 152 2.02 -1.78 -23.05
N ASN A 153 3.03 -1.67 -22.18
CA ASN A 153 4.27 -2.45 -22.33
C ASN A 153 4.19 -3.83 -21.66
N HIS A 154 3.11 -4.11 -20.92
CA HIS A 154 2.82 -5.41 -20.31
C HIS A 154 3.94 -5.93 -19.39
N VAL A 155 4.62 -5.01 -18.67
CA VAL A 155 5.80 -5.37 -17.86
C VAL A 155 5.50 -6.34 -16.72
N LEU A 156 4.23 -6.42 -16.28
CA LEU A 156 3.74 -7.40 -15.31
C LEU A 156 2.65 -8.33 -15.90
N GLY A 157 2.65 -8.50 -17.23
CA GLY A 157 1.62 -9.21 -17.97
C GLY A 157 0.56 -8.29 -18.57
N LYS A 158 -0.35 -8.87 -19.35
CA LYS A 158 -1.39 -8.13 -20.08
C LYS A 158 -2.49 -7.66 -19.15
N VAL A 159 -2.57 -6.35 -18.94
CA VAL A 159 -3.59 -5.72 -18.10
C VAL A 159 -4.93 -5.60 -18.85
N ILE A 160 -5.99 -6.16 -18.28
CA ILE A 160 -7.39 -6.05 -18.78
C ILE A 160 -8.22 -5.05 -17.97
N GLY A 161 -7.73 -4.66 -16.79
CA GLY A 161 -8.34 -3.65 -15.94
C GLY A 161 -7.32 -3.01 -15.01
N VAL A 162 -7.45 -1.71 -14.80
CA VAL A 162 -6.67 -0.97 -13.80
C VAL A 162 -7.55 0.08 -13.15
N ALA A 163 -7.33 0.32 -11.87
CA ALA A 163 -7.86 1.48 -11.16
C ALA A 163 -6.85 1.92 -10.10
N TYR A 164 -6.79 3.21 -9.80
CA TYR A 164 -5.92 3.71 -8.74
C TYR A 164 -6.50 4.94 -8.05
N THR A 165 -6.09 5.16 -6.80
CA THR A 165 -6.30 6.41 -6.07
C THR A 165 -4.95 7.04 -5.77
N ILE A 166 -4.93 8.38 -5.69
CA ILE A 166 -3.77 9.12 -5.19
C ILE A 166 -4.18 9.76 -3.87
N GLU A 167 -3.42 9.45 -2.82
CA GLU A 167 -3.59 10.00 -1.49
C GLU A 167 -2.32 10.75 -1.07
N PHE A 168 -2.48 11.80 -0.26
CA PHE A 168 -1.36 12.53 0.30
C PHE A 168 -1.07 11.98 1.68
N GLN A 169 0.02 11.20 1.81
CA GLN A 169 0.43 10.62 3.09
C GLN A 169 0.94 11.70 4.06
N LYS A 170 1.18 11.32 5.33
CA LYS A 170 1.71 12.23 6.36
C LYS A 170 2.94 12.98 5.82
N ARG A 171 2.94 14.31 5.96
CA ARG A 171 3.87 15.30 5.37
C ARG A 171 3.56 15.75 3.93
N GLY A 172 2.43 15.33 3.35
CA GLY A 172 1.94 15.83 2.06
C GLY A 172 2.63 15.21 0.85
N LEU A 173 3.23 14.03 0.98
CA LEU A 173 3.80 13.32 -0.16
C LEU A 173 2.71 12.53 -0.89
N PRO A 174 2.60 12.65 -2.22
CA PRO A 174 1.70 11.81 -3.00
C PRO A 174 2.08 10.33 -2.90
N HIS A 175 1.04 9.49 -2.82
CA HIS A 175 1.12 8.05 -2.80
C HIS A 175 -0.04 7.49 -3.60
N ALA A 176 0.21 6.51 -4.47
CA ALA A 176 -0.83 5.84 -5.23
C ALA A 176 -1.05 4.41 -4.73
N HIS A 177 -2.31 4.04 -4.60
CA HIS A 177 -2.76 2.66 -4.47
C HIS A 177 -3.34 2.23 -5.81
N ILE A 178 -2.74 1.23 -6.44
CA ILE A 178 -3.08 0.77 -7.79
C ILE A 178 -3.53 -0.69 -7.69
N VAL A 179 -4.71 -0.98 -8.24
CA VAL A 179 -5.25 -2.33 -8.41
C VAL A 179 -5.22 -2.72 -9.88
N VAL A 180 -4.76 -3.93 -10.17
CA VAL A 180 -4.58 -4.45 -11.53
C VAL A 180 -5.30 -5.79 -11.67
N TRP A 181 -5.98 -5.95 -12.81
CA TRP A 181 -6.54 -7.21 -13.29
C TRP A 181 -5.79 -7.62 -14.56
N LEU A 182 -5.28 -8.84 -14.57
CA LEU A 182 -4.51 -9.44 -15.65
C LEU A 182 -5.39 -10.33 -16.53
N ASP A 183 -5.00 -10.48 -17.79
CA ASP A 183 -5.52 -11.49 -18.69
C ASP A 183 -5.29 -12.89 -18.10
N GLU A 184 -6.22 -13.81 -18.28
CA GLU A 184 -6.18 -15.17 -17.69
C GLU A 184 -4.92 -15.96 -18.09
N SER A 185 -4.30 -15.60 -19.21
CA SER A 185 -3.03 -16.19 -19.65
C SER A 185 -1.81 -15.74 -18.83
N ASP A 186 -1.87 -14.55 -18.21
CA ASP A 186 -0.77 -13.93 -17.47
C ASP A 186 -0.98 -13.88 -15.95
N LYS A 187 -2.10 -14.43 -15.45
CA LYS A 187 -2.34 -14.55 -14.01
C LYS A 187 -1.38 -15.53 -13.35
N CYS A 188 -0.91 -15.19 -12.15
CA CYS A 188 -0.14 -16.11 -11.31
C CYS A 188 -1.02 -17.28 -10.87
N LYS A 189 -0.69 -18.48 -11.33
CA LYS A 189 -1.39 -19.73 -10.98
C LYS A 189 -0.58 -20.57 -10.02
N TYR A 190 0.75 -20.42 -10.07
CA TYR A 190 1.70 -21.19 -9.30
C TYR A 190 2.68 -20.28 -8.57
N THR A 191 3.36 -20.83 -7.58
CA THR A 191 4.35 -20.12 -6.76
C THR A 191 5.56 -19.66 -7.58
N ASP A 192 5.87 -20.35 -8.67
CA ASP A 192 6.93 -19.94 -9.60
C ASP A 192 6.58 -18.65 -10.35
N ASP A 193 5.30 -18.43 -10.67
CA ASP A 193 4.83 -17.17 -11.27
C ASP A 193 4.98 -16.02 -10.26
N ILE A 194 4.76 -16.30 -8.97
CA ILE A 194 4.98 -15.33 -7.90
C ILE A 194 6.47 -14.99 -7.80
N ASP A 195 7.36 -15.99 -7.83
CA ASP A 195 8.81 -15.77 -7.78
C ASP A 195 9.33 -14.99 -8.99
N PHE A 196 8.67 -15.11 -10.15
CA PHE A 196 8.99 -14.32 -11.33
C PHE A 196 8.67 -12.83 -11.14
N LEU A 197 7.58 -12.51 -10.43
CA LEU A 197 7.14 -11.13 -10.25
C LEU A 197 7.63 -10.50 -8.95
N ILE A 198 7.84 -11.29 -7.90
CA ILE A 198 8.11 -10.82 -6.54
C ILE A 198 9.29 -11.59 -5.94
N SER A 199 10.28 -10.86 -5.47
CA SER A 199 11.42 -11.37 -4.73
C SER A 199 11.41 -10.86 -3.29
N ALA A 200 11.95 -11.64 -2.36
CA ALA A 200 12.32 -11.19 -1.01
C ALA A 200 13.81 -11.45 -0.73
N GLU A 201 14.62 -11.49 -1.78
CA GLU A 201 16.06 -11.77 -1.75
C GLU A 201 16.85 -10.55 -2.24
N ILE A 202 18.06 -10.36 -1.73
CA ILE A 202 19.00 -9.35 -2.23
C ILE A 202 19.34 -9.67 -3.68
N PRO A 203 19.09 -8.76 -4.65
CA PRO A 203 19.50 -8.96 -6.03
C PRO A 203 21.01 -9.17 -6.13
N ASP A 204 21.47 -9.96 -7.09
CA ASP A 204 22.90 -10.13 -7.28
C ASP A 204 23.51 -8.85 -7.86
N LYS A 205 24.49 -8.27 -7.18
CA LYS A 205 25.09 -6.98 -7.56
C LYS A 205 25.78 -7.03 -8.93
N ASP A 206 26.29 -8.19 -9.34
CA ASP A 206 26.99 -8.33 -10.60
C ASP A 206 26.03 -8.62 -11.77
N VAL A 207 24.86 -9.18 -11.48
CA VAL A 207 23.81 -9.48 -12.49
C VAL A 207 22.83 -8.32 -12.65
N ASP A 208 22.38 -7.75 -11.53
CA ASP A 208 21.42 -6.64 -11.46
C ASP A 208 21.92 -5.54 -10.49
N PRO A 209 22.88 -4.72 -10.93
CA PRO A 209 23.41 -3.63 -10.10
C PRO A 209 22.36 -2.56 -9.79
N VAL A 210 21.39 -2.34 -10.68
CA VAL A 210 20.36 -1.29 -10.53
C VAL A 210 19.31 -1.71 -9.50
N GLY A 211 18.84 -2.95 -9.57
CA GLY A 211 17.98 -3.53 -8.55
C GLY A 211 18.72 -3.64 -7.22
N TYR A 212 19.97 -4.11 -7.21
CA TYR A 212 20.77 -4.14 -5.98
C TYR A 212 20.84 -2.76 -5.31
N GLU A 213 21.18 -1.71 -6.04
CA GLU A 213 21.25 -0.35 -5.48
C GLU A 213 19.88 0.14 -4.99
N SER A 214 18.82 -0.09 -5.77
CA SER A 214 17.47 0.36 -5.44
C SER A 214 16.94 -0.35 -4.19
N ILE A 215 16.96 -1.68 -4.19
CA ILE A 215 16.43 -2.51 -3.10
C ILE A 215 17.25 -2.28 -1.82
N SER A 216 18.58 -2.12 -1.91
CA SER A 216 19.43 -1.82 -0.74
C SER A 216 19.09 -0.49 -0.06
N ASN A 217 18.57 0.48 -0.81
CA ASN A 217 18.22 1.80 -0.27
C ASN A 217 16.79 1.88 0.27
N PHE A 218 15.87 1.06 -0.24
CA PHE A 218 14.44 1.28 -0.04
C PHE A 218 13.68 0.08 0.53
N MET A 219 14.18 -1.15 0.37
CA MET A 219 13.46 -2.39 0.71
C MET A 219 14.09 -3.13 1.90
N VAL A 220 14.85 -2.41 2.72
CA VAL A 220 15.54 -2.94 3.90
C VAL A 220 14.85 -2.46 5.17
N HIS A 221 14.53 -3.40 6.06
CA HIS A 221 14.07 -3.09 7.39
C HIS A 221 15.23 -3.05 8.39
N GLY A 222 15.25 -2.04 9.27
CA GLY A 222 16.13 -2.04 10.43
C GLY A 222 17.41 -1.18 10.28
N PRO A 223 18.53 -1.59 10.91
CA PRO A 223 18.67 -2.76 11.79
C PRO A 223 17.72 -2.67 13.00
N CYS A 224 17.19 -3.82 13.42
CA CYS A 224 16.32 -3.96 14.59
C CYS A 224 16.45 -5.37 15.19
N GLY A 225 15.67 -5.67 16.23
CA GLY A 225 15.78 -6.93 16.95
C GLY A 225 17.03 -6.94 17.81
N GLU A 226 17.76 -8.06 17.78
CA GLU A 226 19.03 -8.22 18.47
C GLU A 226 20.11 -7.25 17.97
N LEU A 227 20.08 -6.92 16.67
CA LEU A 227 21.01 -5.97 16.06
C LEU A 227 20.80 -4.53 16.55
N ASN A 228 19.58 -4.16 16.93
CA ASN A 228 19.26 -2.85 17.48
C ASN A 228 17.92 -2.85 18.23
N SER A 229 17.98 -3.09 19.54
CA SER A 229 16.82 -3.11 20.42
C SER A 229 16.18 -1.73 20.64
N LYS A 230 16.88 -0.64 20.30
CA LYS A 230 16.43 0.75 20.45
C LYS A 230 15.70 1.28 19.21
N CYS A 231 15.58 0.50 18.15
CA CYS A 231 14.90 0.93 16.93
C CYS A 231 13.42 1.23 17.20
N ALA A 232 12.85 2.25 16.54
CA ALA A 232 11.47 2.70 16.78
C ALA A 232 10.39 1.63 16.49
N CYS A 233 10.73 0.60 15.71
CA CYS A 233 9.85 -0.53 15.44
C CYS A 233 9.81 -1.56 16.58
N MET A 234 10.70 -1.48 17.57
CA MET A 234 10.79 -2.42 18.68
C MET A 234 9.74 -2.10 19.74
N LYS A 235 8.99 -3.12 20.16
CA LYS A 235 8.04 -3.07 21.26
C LYS A 235 8.06 -4.41 21.99
N ASP A 236 8.13 -4.37 23.32
CA ASP A 236 8.15 -5.57 24.16
C ASP A 236 9.23 -6.58 23.70
N HIS A 237 10.44 -6.06 23.41
CA HIS A 237 11.60 -6.80 22.88
C HIS A 237 11.41 -7.47 21.51
N ARG A 238 10.31 -7.19 20.80
CA ARG A 238 10.05 -7.73 19.46
C ARG A 238 9.86 -6.62 18.44
N CYS A 239 10.28 -6.88 17.21
CA CYS A 239 9.94 -5.96 16.12
C CYS A 239 8.44 -6.06 15.84
N THR A 240 7.74 -4.92 15.85
CA THR A 240 6.32 -4.82 15.50
C THR A 240 6.01 -5.17 14.03
N LYS A 241 7.05 -5.38 13.22
CA LYS A 241 7.00 -5.83 11.82
C LYS A 241 7.50 -7.26 11.64
N PHE A 242 7.77 -7.97 12.73
CA PHE A 242 8.20 -9.37 12.74
C PHE A 242 9.55 -9.62 12.04
N PHE A 243 10.47 -8.66 12.15
CA PHE A 243 11.85 -8.82 11.69
C PHE A 243 12.80 -9.22 12.84
N PRO A 244 13.86 -10.01 12.56
CA PRO A 244 14.13 -10.67 11.28
C PRO A 244 13.07 -11.74 10.94
N LYS A 245 12.78 -11.93 9.66
CA LYS A 245 11.92 -13.02 9.19
C LYS A 245 12.68 -14.34 9.16
N ASP A 246 11.97 -15.45 9.09
CA ASP A 246 12.59 -16.76 8.88
C ASP A 246 12.98 -16.97 7.42
N TYR A 247 14.05 -17.73 7.19
CA TYR A 247 14.42 -18.16 5.85
C TYR A 247 13.38 -19.13 5.29
N THR A 248 13.10 -18.98 4.00
CA THR A 248 12.14 -19.81 3.27
C THR A 248 12.75 -20.21 1.94
N ASN A 249 12.87 -21.51 1.65
CA ASN A 249 13.54 -21.99 0.44
C ASN A 249 12.69 -21.87 -0.84
N GLU A 250 11.37 -21.84 -0.70
CA GLU A 250 10.40 -21.84 -1.81
C GLU A 250 9.20 -20.98 -1.42
N THR A 251 8.59 -20.28 -2.38
CA THR A 251 7.35 -19.54 -2.12
C THR A 251 6.20 -20.52 -1.88
N PHE A 252 5.35 -20.24 -0.89
CA PHE A 252 4.12 -21.00 -0.66
C PHE A 252 3.01 -20.10 -0.12
N ILE A 253 1.76 -20.58 -0.22
CA ILE A 253 0.60 -19.90 0.37
C ILE A 253 0.29 -20.51 1.74
N ASP A 254 0.25 -19.68 2.78
CA ASP A 254 -0.04 -20.14 4.14
C ASP A 254 -1.52 -20.51 4.32
N SER A 255 -1.86 -21.04 5.50
CA SER A 255 -3.25 -21.44 5.82
C SER A 255 -4.26 -20.29 5.83
N ASN A 256 -3.79 -19.05 5.83
CA ASN A 256 -4.61 -17.84 5.81
C ASN A 256 -4.70 -17.23 4.39
N GLY A 257 -4.10 -17.86 3.39
CA GLY A 257 -4.10 -17.38 2.01
C GLY A 257 -3.02 -16.33 1.68
N TYR A 258 -2.05 -16.10 2.56
CA TYR A 258 -0.96 -15.16 2.30
C TYR A 258 0.25 -15.86 1.69
N ALA A 259 0.87 -15.23 0.70
CA ALA A 259 2.14 -15.68 0.16
C ALA A 259 3.27 -15.47 1.18
N VAL A 260 3.96 -16.56 1.50
CA VAL A 260 5.27 -16.55 2.16
C VAL A 260 6.31 -16.68 1.05
N TYR A 261 7.00 -15.57 0.77
CA TYR A 261 7.95 -15.51 -0.33
C TYR A 261 9.24 -16.26 -0.03
N ARG A 262 9.83 -16.84 -1.07
CA ARG A 262 11.19 -17.37 -1.05
C ARG A 262 12.18 -16.31 -0.59
N SER A 263 12.95 -16.67 0.41
CA SER A 263 14.00 -15.86 1.01
C SER A 263 15.08 -16.82 1.54
N ARG A 264 16.02 -17.22 0.67
CA ARG A 264 17.03 -18.23 0.99
C ARG A 264 18.17 -17.63 1.80
N ASN A 265 18.86 -18.51 2.53
CA ASN A 265 20.16 -18.17 3.08
C ASN A 265 21.24 -18.42 2.02
N ASP A 266 21.46 -17.42 1.18
CA ASP A 266 22.45 -17.44 0.08
C ASP A 266 23.79 -16.78 0.48
N GLY A 267 23.92 -16.33 1.73
CA GLY A 267 25.11 -15.65 2.25
C GLY A 267 25.26 -14.20 1.80
N ARG A 268 24.34 -13.65 0.99
CA ARG A 268 24.39 -12.24 0.57
C ARG A 268 24.02 -11.34 1.74
N THR A 269 24.72 -10.21 1.81
CA THR A 269 24.45 -9.18 2.83
C THR A 269 24.62 -7.79 2.24
N ILE A 270 23.95 -6.83 2.87
CA ILE A 270 24.09 -5.41 2.57
C ILE A 270 24.31 -4.62 3.86
N MET A 271 24.87 -3.41 3.74
CA MET A 271 25.11 -2.54 4.90
C MET A 271 23.90 -1.67 5.19
N CYS A 272 23.31 -1.81 6.38
CA CYS A 272 22.24 -0.96 6.89
C CYS A 272 22.69 -0.27 8.19
N LYS A 273 22.92 1.06 8.13
CA LYS A 273 23.44 1.85 9.27
C LYS A 273 24.66 1.19 9.94
N ASP A 274 25.64 0.83 9.12
CA ASP A 274 26.90 0.19 9.53
C ASP A 274 26.76 -1.25 10.08
N VAL A 275 25.59 -1.87 9.94
CA VAL A 275 25.35 -3.28 10.29
C VAL A 275 25.05 -4.08 9.03
N ALA A 276 25.76 -5.20 8.83
CA ALA A 276 25.46 -6.14 7.76
C ALA A 276 24.14 -6.87 8.06
N VAL A 277 23.19 -6.82 7.12
CA VAL A 277 21.90 -7.52 7.20
C VAL A 277 21.72 -8.43 5.99
N ASP A 278 21.08 -9.58 6.21
CA ASP A 278 20.79 -10.60 5.20
C ASP A 278 19.32 -10.53 4.72
N ASN A 279 18.92 -11.48 3.86
CA ASN A 279 17.58 -11.56 3.28
C ASN A 279 16.44 -11.53 4.31
N ARG A 280 16.69 -11.91 5.57
CA ARG A 280 15.68 -11.88 6.64
C ARG A 280 15.20 -10.48 6.99
N TYR A 281 15.95 -9.45 6.60
CA TYR A 281 15.63 -8.04 6.84
C TYR A 281 14.97 -7.35 5.64
N PHE A 282 14.69 -8.06 4.56
CA PHE A 282 14.14 -7.48 3.34
C PHE A 282 12.62 -7.54 3.27
N PHE A 283 12.04 -6.50 2.67
CA PHE A 283 10.66 -6.50 2.21
C PHE A 283 10.59 -7.17 0.83
N SER A 284 9.45 -7.80 0.54
CA SER A 284 9.16 -8.30 -0.80
C SER A 284 9.09 -7.13 -1.78
N HIS A 285 9.67 -7.28 -2.97
CA HIS A 285 9.80 -6.27 -4.01
C HIS A 285 9.56 -6.90 -5.39
N ALA A 286 9.25 -6.08 -6.39
CA ALA A 286 9.18 -6.57 -7.76
C ALA A 286 10.56 -7.05 -8.21
N SER A 287 10.60 -8.24 -8.80
CA SER A 287 11.81 -8.86 -9.37
C SER A 287 12.30 -8.15 -10.64
#